data_AF-A6IS07-F1
#
_entry.id   AF-A6IS07-F1
#
_cell.length_a   1.000
_cell.length_b   1.000
_cell.length_c   1.000
_cell.angle_alpha   90.00
_cell.angle_beta   90.00
_cell.angle_gamma   90.00
#
_symmetry.space_group_name_H-M   'P 1'
#
loop_
_entity.id
_entity.type
_entity.pdbx_description
1 polymer ?
#
loop_
_entity_poly.entity_id
_entity_poly.type
_entity_poly.pdbx_seq_one_letter_code
_entity_poly.pdbx_strand_id
1 'polypeptide(L)'
;MEIGKTMMKDVENKVLDASSEVCQILAQDPRLQEGYIAVAFSKSLKFLRLLAQRCPIPVMRDVISVSARRILSGFKRFLQVYQTPANGQKTNS
;
A
#
# COMPACT_ATOMS: atom_id res chain seq x y z
N MET A 1 10.83 -28.55 17.07
CA MET A 1 10.27 -27.21 17.35
C MET A 1 9.34 -26.83 16.21
N GLU A 2 8.02 -26.88 16.42
CA GLU A 2 7.00 -26.46 15.45
C GLU A 2 6.39 -25.11 15.84
N ILE A 3 7.22 -24.07 15.98
CA ILE A 3 6.79 -22.76 16.54
C ILE A 3 6.19 -21.83 15.45
N GLY A 4 6.23 -22.21 14.17
CA GLY A 4 5.79 -21.34 13.08
C GLY A 4 4.36 -21.54 12.57
N LYS A 5 3.74 -22.70 12.81
CA LYS A 5 2.50 -23.09 12.11
C LYS A 5 1.24 -22.47 12.71
N THR A 6 1.17 -22.27 14.03
CA THR A 6 -0.01 -21.72 14.70
C THR A 6 -0.19 -20.23 14.43
N MET A 7 0.89 -19.44 14.51
CA MET A 7 0.87 -17.99 14.25
C MET A 7 0.47 -17.65 12.80
N MET A 8 0.91 -18.44 11.82
CA MET A 8 0.50 -18.23 10.41
C MET A 8 -0.98 -18.57 10.22
N LYS A 9 -1.46 -19.64 10.84
CA LYS A 9 -2.87 -20.06 10.78
C LYS A 9 -3.81 -19.06 11.44
N ASP A 10 -3.40 -18.46 12.55
CA ASP A 10 -4.19 -17.44 13.26
C ASP A 10 -4.28 -16.13 12.47
N VAL A 11 -3.18 -15.76 11.79
CA VAL A 11 -3.21 -14.63 10.84
C VAL A 11 -4.10 -14.96 9.66
N GLU A 12 -3.98 -16.16 9.06
CA GLU A 12 -4.87 -16.58 7.97
C GLU A 12 -6.34 -16.58 8.39
N ASN A 13 -6.69 -17.11 9.56
CA ASN A 13 -8.08 -17.21 9.96
C ASN A 13 -8.70 -15.83 10.24
N LYS A 14 -7.96 -14.91 10.88
CA LYS A 14 -8.40 -13.51 11.03
C LYS A 14 -8.47 -12.76 9.70
N VAL A 15 -7.56 -13.05 8.78
CA VAL A 15 -7.55 -12.46 7.43
C VAL A 15 -8.69 -12.98 6.57
N LEU A 16 -9.08 -14.24 6.76
CA LEU A 16 -10.20 -14.87 6.05
C LEU A 16 -11.54 -14.28 6.47
N ASP A 17 -11.75 -14.05 7.76
CA ASP A 17 -12.99 -13.44 8.26
C ASP A 17 -13.12 -11.99 7.75
N ALA A 18 -12.03 -11.22 7.85
CA ALA A 18 -11.97 -9.87 7.30
C ALA A 18 -12.08 -9.84 5.76
N SER A 19 -11.66 -10.91 5.06
CA SER A 19 -11.72 -10.96 3.60
C SER A 19 -13.16 -10.99 3.08
N SER A 20 -14.06 -11.74 3.73
CA SER A 20 -15.44 -11.86 3.26
C SER A 20 -16.20 -10.54 3.35
N GLU A 21 -16.02 -9.82 4.46
CA GLU A 21 -16.65 -8.52 4.69
C GLU A 21 -16.11 -7.47 3.70
N VAL A 22 -14.79 -7.44 3.49
CA VAL A 22 -14.16 -6.54 2.52
C VAL A 22 -14.63 -6.83 1.10
N CYS A 23 -14.77 -8.09 0.70
CA CYS A 23 -15.24 -8.42 -0.64
C CYS A 23 -16.70 -8.03 -0.86
N GLN A 24 -17.54 -8.11 0.18
CA GLN A 24 -18.92 -7.65 0.11
C GLN A 24 -19.00 -6.13 -0.07
N ILE A 25 -18.20 -5.36 0.67
CA ILE A 25 -18.10 -3.90 0.53
C ILE A 25 -17.59 -3.52 -0.87
N LEU A 26 -16.55 -4.21 -1.36
CA LEU A 26 -15.99 -3.96 -2.69
C LEU A 26 -16.97 -4.30 -3.81
N ALA A 27 -17.77 -5.36 -3.66
CA ALA A 27 -18.78 -5.76 -4.64
C ALA A 27 -20.00 -4.81 -4.66
N GLN A 28 -20.32 -4.18 -3.52
CA GLN A 28 -21.42 -3.23 -3.41
C GLN A 28 -21.14 -1.89 -4.06
N ASP A 29 -19.87 -1.49 -4.25
CA ASP A 29 -19.54 -0.24 -4.92
C ASP A 29 -19.50 -0.43 -6.45
N PRO A 30 -20.49 0.10 -7.20
CA PRO A 30 -20.52 -0.04 -8.65
C PRO A 30 -19.32 0.64 -9.34
N ARG A 31 -18.67 1.61 -8.69
CA ARG A 31 -17.50 2.32 -9.25
C ARG A 31 -16.24 1.46 -9.26
N LEU A 32 -16.19 0.45 -8.38
CA LEU A 32 -15.05 -0.46 -8.28
C LEU A 32 -15.19 -1.64 -9.25
N GLN A 33 -16.35 -1.84 -9.89
CA GLN A 33 -16.59 -2.98 -10.78
C GLN A 33 -15.81 -2.93 -12.09
N GLU A 34 -15.48 -1.74 -12.59
CA GLU A 34 -14.54 -1.62 -13.70
C GLU A 34 -13.10 -1.94 -13.29
N GLY A 35 -12.84 -2.11 -11.99
CA GLY A 35 -11.55 -2.44 -11.43
C GLY A 35 -10.87 -1.23 -10.81
N TYR A 36 -10.01 -1.51 -9.84
CA TYR A 36 -9.51 -0.49 -8.92
C TYR A 36 -8.01 -0.60 -8.70
N ILE A 37 -7.40 0.53 -8.34
CA ILE A 37 -6.02 0.60 -7.88
C ILE A 37 -6.05 0.60 -6.37
N ALA A 38 -5.28 -0.28 -5.75
CA ALA A 38 -5.24 -0.40 -4.31
C ALA A 38 -3.90 0.10 -3.77
N VAL A 39 -3.93 0.82 -2.65
CA VAL A 39 -2.72 1.36 -2.02
C VAL A 39 -2.48 0.59 -0.73
N ALA A 40 -1.28 0.03 -0.59
CA ALA A 40 -0.93 -0.78 0.58
C ALA A 40 0.38 -0.33 1.21
N PHE A 41 0.40 -0.28 2.54
CA PHE A 41 1.63 -0.05 3.28
C PHE A 41 2.40 -1.35 3.42
N SER A 42 3.73 -1.29 3.48
CA SER A 42 4.70 -2.41 3.54
C SER A 42 4.20 -3.78 4.08
N LYS A 43 3.43 -3.81 5.18
CA LYS A 43 2.89 -5.04 5.78
C LYS A 43 1.52 -5.46 5.23
N SER A 44 0.66 -4.52 4.82
CA SER A 44 -0.66 -4.81 4.27
C SER A 44 -0.65 -5.24 2.80
N LEU A 45 0.50 -5.14 2.10
CA LEU A 45 0.63 -5.57 0.70
C LEU A 45 0.36 -7.08 0.52
N LYS A 46 0.86 -7.91 1.45
CA LYS A 46 0.67 -9.37 1.39
C LYS A 46 -0.80 -9.74 1.58
N PHE A 47 -1.46 -9.05 2.51
CA PHE A 47 -2.89 -9.19 2.75
C PHE A 47 -3.70 -8.83 1.50
N LEU A 48 -3.40 -7.69 0.88
CA LEU A 48 -4.07 -7.24 -0.34
C LEU A 48 -3.94 -8.22 -1.51
N ARG A 49 -2.76 -8.82 -1.67
CA ARG A 49 -2.53 -9.86 -2.69
C ARG A 49 -3.32 -11.14 -2.41
N LEU A 50 -3.39 -11.54 -1.14
CA LEU A 50 -4.21 -12.69 -0.75
C LEU A 50 -5.71 -12.41 -0.95
N LEU A 51 -6.16 -11.19 -0.65
CA LEU A 51 -7.53 -10.74 -0.95
C LEU A 51 -7.84 -10.81 -2.44
N ALA A 52 -6.94 -10.33 -3.30
CA ALA A 52 -7.12 -10.39 -4.75
C ALA A 52 -7.18 -11.84 -5.28
N GLN A 53 -6.49 -12.78 -4.62
CA GLN A 53 -6.61 -14.21 -4.94
C GLN A 53 -7.92 -14.82 -4.47
N ARG A 54 -8.42 -14.40 -3.30
CA ARG A 54 -9.67 -14.90 -2.71
C ARG A 54 -10.92 -14.34 -3.40
N CYS A 55 -10.87 -13.08 -3.82
CA CYS A 55 -11.99 -12.37 -4.42
C CYS A 55 -11.56 -11.85 -5.80
N PRO A 56 -11.87 -12.58 -6.88
CA PRO A 56 -11.51 -12.19 -8.24
C PRO A 56 -12.38 -11.04 -8.78
N ILE A 57 -13.44 -10.66 -8.06
CA ILE A 57 -14.39 -9.61 -8.44
C ILE A 57 -14.56 -8.68 -7.22
N PRO A 58 -14.40 -7.35 -7.37
CA PRO A 58 -13.93 -6.63 -8.55
C PRO A 58 -12.44 -6.83 -8.88
N VAL A 59 -12.05 -6.61 -10.15
CA VAL A 59 -10.67 -6.84 -10.60
C VAL A 59 -9.72 -5.77 -10.03
N MET A 60 -8.75 -6.20 -9.23
CA MET A 60 -7.67 -5.32 -8.78
C MET A 60 -6.66 -5.11 -9.92
N ARG A 61 -6.57 -3.89 -10.45
CA ARG A 61 -5.74 -3.57 -11.62
C ARG A 61 -4.28 -3.35 -11.26
N ASP A 62 -4.01 -2.62 -10.17
CA ASP A 62 -2.66 -2.33 -9.72
C ASP A 62 -2.60 -2.15 -8.20
N VAL A 63 -1.42 -2.38 -7.61
CA VAL A 63 -1.17 -2.21 -6.19
C VAL A 63 0.04 -1.33 -5.93
N ILE A 64 -0.22 -0.13 -5.42
CA ILE A 64 0.83 0.82 -5.05
C ILE A 64 1.30 0.48 -3.64
N SER A 65 2.51 -0.05 -3.53
CA SER A 65 3.16 -0.23 -2.23
C SER A 65 3.81 1.06 -1.74
N VAL A 66 3.38 1.53 -0.58
CA VAL A 66 3.96 2.69 0.10
C VAL A 66 4.77 2.21 1.30
N SER A 67 6.00 2.71 1.42
CA SER A 67 6.86 2.46 2.56
C SER A 67 7.30 3.78 3.16
N ALA A 68 7.48 3.81 4.49
CA ALA A 68 7.95 5.00 5.19
C ALA A 68 9.29 5.50 4.61
N ARG A 69 10.18 4.58 4.20
CA ARG A 69 11.42 4.93 3.49
C ARG A 69 11.14 5.64 2.16
N ARG A 70 10.16 5.19 1.37
CA ARG A 70 9.81 5.84 0.09
C ARG A 70 9.25 7.25 0.31
N ILE A 71 8.39 7.42 1.31
CA ILE A 71 7.88 8.75 1.70
C ILE A 71 9.02 9.62 2.20
N LEU A 72 9.83 9.13 3.14
CA LEU A 72 10.95 9.88 3.73
C LEU A 72 12.01 10.24 2.69
N SER A 73 12.33 9.35 1.75
CA SER A 73 13.25 9.66 0.65
C SER A 73 12.68 10.74 -0.28
N GLY A 74 11.38 10.69 -0.59
CA GLY A 74 10.70 11.73 -1.36
C GLY A 74 10.71 13.07 -0.62
N PHE A 75 10.36 13.05 0.67
CA PHE A 75 10.37 14.22 1.55
C PHE A 75 11.78 14.79 1.73
N LYS A 76 12.80 13.95 1.91
CA LYS A 76 14.21 14.36 1.99
C LYS A 76 14.67 15.03 0.69
N ARG A 77 14.26 14.50 -0.47
CA ARG A 77 14.56 15.12 -1.77
C ARG A 77 13.82 16.44 -1.97
N PHE A 78 12.57 16.53 -1.54
CA PHE A 78 11.80 17.78 -1.55
C PHE A 78 12.44 18.84 -0.64
N LEU A 79 12.80 18.45 0.59
CA LEU A 79 13.53 19.32 1.51
C LEU A 79 14.88 19.74 0.92
N GLN A 80 15.60 18.86 0.23
CA GLN A 80 16.85 19.22 -0.42
C GLN A 80 16.66 20.27 -1.54
N VAL A 81 15.54 20.23 -2.28
CA VAL A 81 15.19 21.27 -3.27
C VAL A 81 14.75 22.58 -2.59
N TYR A 82 14.05 22.49 -1.47
CA TYR A 82 13.63 23.67 -0.71
C TYR A 82 14.79 24.32 0.07
N GLN A 83 15.76 23.52 0.50
CA GLN A 83 16.93 23.93 1.27
C GLN A 83 18.15 24.19 0.39
N THR A 84 18.11 23.91 -0.92
CA THR A 84 19.14 24.43 -1.82
C THR A 84 19.06 25.95 -1.81
N PRO A 85 20.08 26.67 -1.33
CA PRO A 85 20.11 28.11 -1.47
C PRO A 85 20.13 28.43 -2.96
N ALA A 86 19.20 29.28 -3.40
CA ALA A 86 19.26 29.92 -4.71
C ALA A 86 20.48 30.87 -4.72
N ASN A 87 21.69 30.36 -4.93
CA ASN A 87 22.84 31.23 -5.07
C ASN A 87 23.05 31.58 -6.54
N GLY A 88 22.75 32.84 -6.86
CA GLY A 88 22.82 33.38 -8.21
C GLY A 88 22.57 34.89 -8.31
N GLN A 89 23.21 35.72 -7.47
CA GLN A 89 23.55 37.09 -7.88
C GLN A 89 24.95 37.49 -7.39
N LYS A 90 25.60 38.25 -8.26
CA LYS A 90 27.04 38.36 -8.53
C LYS A 90 27.84 39.17 -7.51
N THR A 91 29.15 38.90 -7.56
CA THR A 91 30.28 39.78 -7.25
C THR A 91 30.02 41.30 -7.36
N ASN A 92 30.69 42.05 -6.48
CA ASN A 92 31.18 43.43 -6.63
C ASN A 92 30.30 44.54 -6.03
N SER A 93 30.60 44.97 -4.80
CA SER A 93 31.18 46.30 -4.47
C SER A 93 31.24 46.51 -2.96
#